data_AF-Q9Y3X7-F1
#
_entry.id   AF-Q9Y3X7-F1
#
_cell.length_a   1.000
_cell.length_b   1.000
_cell.length_c   1.000
_cell.angle_alpha   90.00
_cell.angle_beta   90.00
_cell.angle_gamma   90.00
#
_symmetry.space_group_name_H-M   'P 1'
#
loop_
_entity.id
_entity.type
_entity.pdbx_description
1 polymer ?
#
loop_
_entity_poly.entity_id
_entity_poly.type
_entity_poly.pdbx_seq_one_letter_code
_entity_poly.pdbx_strand_id
1 'polypeptide(L)'
;CDKLYTCRLCHDNNEDHQLDRFKVKEVQCINCEKIQHAQQTCEECSTLFGEYYCDICHLFDKDKKQYHCENCGICRIGPKEDFFHCLKCNLCLAMNLQGRQVY
;
A
#
# COMPACT_ATOMS: atom_id res chain seq x y z
N CYS A 1 -10.12 -13.67 9.04
CA CYS A 1 -9.73 -14.78 9.94
C CYS A 1 -9.35 -14.29 11.35
N ASP A 2 -9.45 -12.99 11.67
CA ASP A 2 -9.15 -12.40 12.99
C ASP A 2 -7.77 -12.76 13.56
N LYS A 3 -6.81 -13.05 12.68
CA LYS A 3 -5.42 -13.35 13.00
C LYS A 3 -4.52 -12.18 12.64
N LEU A 4 -3.47 -11.97 13.42
CA LEU A 4 -2.47 -10.95 13.17
C LEU A 4 -1.31 -11.51 12.34
N TYR A 5 -0.90 -10.74 11.34
CA TYR A 5 0.19 -11.09 10.44
C TYR A 5 1.07 -9.86 10.20
N THR A 6 2.37 -10.09 10.04
CA THR A 6 3.36 -9.03 9.78
C THR A 6 3.14 -8.33 8.44
N CYS A 7 2.60 -9.03 7.45
CA CYS A 7 2.17 -8.44 6.19
C CYS A 7 1.10 -9.30 5.50
N ARG A 8 0.41 -8.70 4.52
CA ARG A 8 -0.59 -9.40 3.71
C ARG A 8 -0.05 -10.65 3.01
N LEU A 9 1.21 -10.63 2.55
CA LEU A 9 1.80 -11.77 1.85
C LEU A 9 2.06 -12.93 2.81
N CYS A 10 2.41 -12.62 4.06
CA CYS A 10 2.51 -13.63 5.11
C CYS A 10 1.14 -14.21 5.44
N HIS A 11 0.08 -13.40 5.51
CA HIS A 11 -1.29 -13.90 5.64
C HIS A 11 -1.66 -14.84 4.48
N ASP A 12 -1.55 -14.37 3.24
CA ASP A 12 -2.00 -15.11 2.03
C ASP A 12 -1.21 -16.42 1.82
N ASN A 13 0.02 -16.51 2.34
CA ASN A 13 0.82 -17.73 2.29
C ASN A 13 0.46 -18.75 3.38
N ASN A 14 -0.19 -18.33 4.47
CA ASN A 14 -0.51 -19.17 5.63
C ASN A 14 -2.02 -19.43 5.81
N GLU A 15 -2.85 -18.78 5.02
CA GLU A 15 -4.30 -18.95 5.03
C GLU A 15 -4.80 -19.48 3.67
N ASP A 16 -5.99 -20.08 3.67
CA ASP A 16 -6.68 -20.57 2.48
C ASP A 16 -7.45 -19.47 1.71
N HIS A 17 -7.28 -18.22 2.13
CA HIS A 17 -7.92 -17.04 1.56
C HIS A 17 -6.96 -15.87 1.50
N GLN A 18 -7.28 -14.89 0.66
CA GLN A 18 -6.51 -13.66 0.54
C GLN A 18 -7.01 -12.57 1.49
N LEU A 19 -6.08 -11.77 2.03
CA LEU A 19 -6.41 -10.61 2.84
C LEU A 19 -7.01 -9.51 1.95
N ASP A 20 -8.21 -9.08 2.31
CA ASP A 20 -8.81 -7.88 1.75
C ASP A 20 -8.17 -6.63 2.38
N ARG A 21 -7.12 -6.11 1.72
CA ARG A 21 -6.36 -4.94 2.19
C ARG A 21 -7.21 -3.70 2.47
N PHE A 22 -8.37 -3.56 1.84
CA PHE A 22 -9.26 -2.41 2.05
C PHE A 22 -10.11 -2.55 3.32
N LYS A 23 -10.19 -3.75 3.90
CA LYS A 23 -10.94 -4.03 5.13
C LYS A 23 -10.08 -4.02 6.38
N VAL A 24 -8.76 -3.94 6.25
CA VAL A 24 -7.87 -3.77 7.40
C VAL A 24 -8.23 -2.44 8.07
N LYS A 25 -8.52 -2.47 9.37
CA LYS A 25 -8.85 -1.25 10.16
C LYS A 25 -7.90 -1.05 11.32
N GLU A 26 -7.27 -2.12 11.77
CA GLU A 26 -6.46 -2.12 12.97
C GLU A 26 -5.11 -2.78 12.68
N VAL A 27 -4.10 -2.31 13.39
CA VAL A 27 -2.74 -2.84 13.37
C VAL A 27 -2.26 -2.97 14.82
N GLN A 28 -1.35 -3.91 15.05
CA GLN A 28 -0.67 -4.05 16.33
C GLN A 28 0.76 -3.54 16.22
N CYS A 29 1.17 -2.66 17.13
CA CYS A 29 2.56 -2.22 17.22
C CYS A 29 3.45 -3.37 17.71
N ILE A 30 4.50 -3.71 16.98
CA ILE A 30 5.45 -4.77 17.37
C ILE A 30 6.35 -4.38 18.55
N ASN A 31 6.47 -3.08 18.86
CA ASN A 31 7.37 -2.58 19.90
C ASN A 31 6.70 -2.46 21.27
N CYS A 32 5.41 -2.14 21.33
CA CYS A 32 4.66 -1.95 22.57
C CYS A 32 3.34 -2.72 22.63
N GLU A 33 3.06 -3.57 21.62
CA GLU A 33 1.90 -4.47 21.54
C GLU A 33 0.51 -3.79 21.51
N LYS A 34 0.45 -2.47 21.48
CA LYS A 34 -0.79 -1.70 21.35
C LYS A 34 -1.50 -2.03 20.03
N ILE A 35 -2.76 -2.43 20.13
CA ILE A 35 -3.71 -2.49 19.01
C ILE A 35 -4.30 -1.10 18.83
N GLN A 36 -4.28 -0.60 17.60
CA GLN A 36 -4.71 0.75 17.26
C GLN A 36 -5.24 0.81 15.83
N HIS A 37 -5.88 1.92 15.47
CA HIS A 37 -6.26 2.17 14.08
C HIS A 37 -5.02 2.17 13.17
N ALA A 38 -5.19 1.67 11.95
CA ALA A 38 -4.16 1.70 10.94
C ALA A 38 -3.75 3.16 10.65
N GLN A 39 -2.48 3.45 10.90
CA GLN A 39 -1.88 4.77 10.71
C GLN A 39 -0.37 4.60 10.69
N GLN A 40 0.36 5.61 10.21
CA GLN A 40 1.80 5.48 9.96
C GLN A 40 2.67 5.26 11.21
N THR A 41 2.19 5.71 12.38
CA THR A 41 2.98 5.77 13.61
C THR A 41 2.19 5.19 14.79
N CYS A 42 2.88 4.50 15.70
CA CYS A 42 2.27 4.05 16.95
C CYS A 42 1.78 5.25 17.78
N GLU A 43 0.54 5.17 18.29
CA GLU A 43 -0.05 6.23 19.12
C GLU A 43 0.57 6.33 20.51
N GLU A 44 1.23 5.26 20.98
CA GLU A 44 1.76 5.18 22.34
C GLU A 44 3.27 5.40 22.39
N CYS A 45 4.03 4.64 21.59
CA CYS A 45 5.50 4.69 21.61
C CYS A 45 6.11 5.47 20.44
N SER A 46 5.29 6.08 19.59
CA SER A 46 5.72 6.88 18.43
C SER A 46 6.61 6.14 17.42
N THR A 47 6.62 4.80 17.46
CA THR A 47 7.35 3.97 16.48
C THR A 47 6.75 4.17 15.10
N LEU A 48 7.60 4.44 14.10
CA LEU A 48 7.22 4.50 12.71
C LEU A 48 7.05 3.08 12.14
N PHE A 49 5.87 2.75 11.61
CA PHE A 49 5.63 1.42 11.01
C PHE A 49 6.17 1.30 9.58
N GLY A 50 6.30 2.43 8.87
CA GLY A 50 6.91 2.50 7.56
C GLY A 50 7.16 3.96 7.16
N GLU A 51 8.25 4.21 6.43
CA GLU A 51 8.55 5.52 5.86
C GLU A 51 7.46 5.98 4.88
N TYR A 52 6.79 5.01 4.25
CA TYR A 52 5.59 5.22 3.46
C TYR A 52 4.42 4.47 4.09
N TYR A 53 3.31 5.20 4.27
CA TYR A 53 2.01 4.65 4.61
C TYR A 53 0.97 5.06 3.58
N CYS A 54 0.16 4.11 3.11
CA CYS A 54 -1.01 4.39 2.29
C CYS A 54 -2.27 3.98 3.03
N ASP A 55 -3.10 4.96 3.36
CA ASP A 55 -4.35 4.76 4.09
C ASP A 55 -5.37 3.92 3.30
N ILE A 56 -5.45 4.12 1.99
CA ILE A 56 -6.38 3.38 1.13
C ILE A 56 -5.99 1.90 1.03
N CYS A 57 -4.69 1.61 0.90
CA CYS A 57 -4.19 0.25 0.70
C CYS A 57 -3.78 -0.46 2.00
N HIS A 58 -3.73 0.26 3.12
CA HIS A 58 -3.09 -0.14 4.38
C HIS A 58 -1.70 -0.75 4.17
N LEU A 59 -0.89 -0.11 3.31
CA LEU A 59 0.47 -0.53 2.99
C LEU A 59 1.47 0.25 3.83
N PHE A 60 2.30 -0.48 4.58
CA PHE A 60 3.47 0.02 5.30
C PHE A 60 4.73 -0.49 4.59
N ASP A 61 5.61 0.41 4.15
CA ASP A 61 6.83 0.04 3.43
C ASP A 61 7.92 1.11 3.64
N LYS A 62 9.15 0.82 3.22
CA LYS A 62 10.22 1.82 3.11
C LYS A 62 9.95 2.79 1.96
N ASP A 63 10.57 3.96 1.95
CA ASP A 63 10.44 4.91 0.85
C ASP A 63 11.18 4.41 -0.40
N LYS A 64 10.41 4.11 -1.44
CA LYS A 64 10.83 3.75 -2.80
C LYS A 64 10.24 4.76 -3.80
N LYS A 65 9.85 5.95 -3.32
CA LYS A 65 9.11 6.98 -4.05
C LYS A 65 7.77 6.48 -4.59
N GLN A 66 7.18 5.46 -3.95
CA GLN A 66 5.88 4.91 -4.33
C GLN A 66 4.77 5.93 -4.13
N TYR A 67 3.69 5.74 -4.88
CA TYR A 67 2.51 6.59 -4.82
C TYR A 67 1.24 5.74 -4.97
N HIS A 68 0.13 6.20 -4.39
CA HIS A 68 -1.18 5.63 -4.67
C HIS A 68 -1.70 6.15 -6.01
N CYS A 69 -2.13 5.25 -6.91
CA CYS A 69 -2.85 5.62 -8.10
C CYS A 69 -4.36 5.44 -7.86
N GLU A 70 -5.07 6.56 -7.69
CA GLU A 70 -6.53 6.58 -7.42
C GLU A 70 -7.32 5.75 -8.44
N ASN A 71 -7.03 5.93 -9.74
CA ASN A 71 -7.73 5.21 -10.81
C ASN A 71 -7.49 3.69 -10.79
N CYS A 72 -6.34 3.23 -10.29
CA CYS A 72 -6.05 1.80 -10.16
C CYS A 72 -6.45 1.23 -8.79
N GLY A 73 -6.66 2.08 -7.77
CA GLY A 73 -6.89 1.66 -6.39
C GLY A 73 -5.72 0.89 -5.76
N ILE A 74 -4.50 1.09 -6.25
CA ILE A 74 -3.30 0.42 -5.74
C ILE A 74 -2.08 1.33 -5.71
N CYS A 75 -1.16 1.04 -4.79
CA CYS A 75 0.16 1.66 -4.76
C CYS A 75 1.04 1.16 -5.91
N ARG A 76 1.78 2.07 -6.54
CA ARG A 76 2.77 1.82 -7.58
C ARG A 76 4.12 2.34 -7.13
N ILE A 77 5.20 1.70 -7.57
CA ILE A 77 6.56 2.23 -7.38
C ILE A 77 6.74 3.43 -8.30
N GLY A 78 7.34 4.49 -7.80
CA GLY A 78 7.52 5.75 -8.53
C GLY A 78 8.98 6.07 -8.85
N PRO A 79 9.32 7.37 -8.96
CA PRO A 79 8.54 8.51 -8.47
C PRO A 79 7.30 8.84 -9.34
N LYS A 80 6.30 9.50 -8.77
CA LYS A 80 5.00 9.74 -9.43
C LYS A 80 5.15 10.55 -10.72
N GLU A 81 6.08 11.49 -10.76
CA GLU A 81 6.37 12.35 -11.90
C GLU A 81 6.87 11.60 -13.15
N ASP A 82 7.40 10.38 -12.99
CA ASP A 82 7.87 9.55 -14.11
C ASP A 82 6.75 8.69 -14.72
N PHE A 83 5.53 8.75 -14.17
CA PHE A 83 4.40 7.93 -14.61
C PHE A 83 3.12 8.76 -14.78
N PHE A 84 2.25 8.30 -15.68
CA PHE A 84 0.88 8.78 -15.79
C PHE A 84 -0.09 7.60 -15.83
N HIS A 85 -1.33 7.86 -15.45
CA HIS A 85 -2.41 6.89 -15.65
C HIS A 85 -3.06 7.15 -17.01
N CYS A 86 -2.99 6.19 -17.94
CA CYS A 86 -3.72 6.26 -19.19
C CYS A 86 -5.15 5.76 -18.99
N LEU A 87 -6.12 6.67 -19.09
CA LEU A 87 -7.54 6.35 -18.94
C LEU A 87 -8.05 5.37 -20.01
N LYS A 88 -7.52 5.45 -21.23
CA LYS A 88 -7.93 4.58 -22.35
C LYS A 88 -7.47 3.13 -22.14
N CYS A 89 -6.24 2.94 -21.66
CA CYS A 89 -5.70 1.61 -21.35
C CYS A 89 -6.12 1.13 -19.96
N ASN A 90 -6.59 2.03 -19.10
CA ASN A 90 -6.82 1.83 -17.68
C ASN A 90 -5.57 1.29 -16.94
N LEU A 91 -4.40 1.85 -17.26
CA LEU A 91 -3.09 1.39 -16.76
C LEU A 91 -2.17 2.57 -16.44
N CYS A 92 -1.33 2.40 -15.42
CA CYS A 92 -0.19 3.29 -15.16
C CYS A 92 0.94 2.96 -16.13
N LEU A 93 1.45 3.96 -16.83
CA LEU A 93 2.51 3.85 -17.83
C LEU A 93 3.59 4.90 -17.58
N ALA A 94 4.82 4.61 -18.00
CA ALA A 94 5.92 5.55 -17.92
C ALA A 94 5.67 6.75 -18.84
N MET A 95 6.07 7.95 -18.41
CA MET A 95 5.87 9.21 -19.13
C MET A 95 6.47 9.21 -20.54
N ASN A 96 7.51 8.41 -20.80
CA ASN A 96 8.09 8.24 -22.14
C ASN A 96 7.16 7.56 -23.16
N LEU A 97 6.07 6.92 -22.71
CA LEU A 97 5.01 6.35 -23.55
C LEU A 97 3.87 7.34 -23.82
N GLN A 98 3.88 8.52 -23.18
CA GLN A 98 2.85 9.53 -23.36
C GLN A 98 2.88 10.04 -24.81
N GLY A 99 1.74 9.96 -25.50
CA GLY A 99 1.61 10.35 -26.91
C GLY A 99 2.15 9.33 -27.92
N ARG A 100 2.80 8.24 -27.49
CA ARG A 100 3.28 7.15 -28.36
C ARG A 100 2.37 5.92 -28.36
N GLN A 101 1.16 6.03 -27.79
CA GLN A 101 0.18 4.96 -27.84
C GLN A 101 -0.39 4.85 -29.26
N VAL A 102 0.31 4.08 -30.09
CA VAL A 102 -0.14 3.66 -31.41
C VAL A 102 -1.33 2.71 -31.23
N TYR A 103 -2.39 2.97 -31.99
CA TYR A 103 -3.61 2.18 -32.05
C TYR A 103 -3.36 0.82 -32.68
#